data_AF-A0A7S2J6Q3-F1
#
_entry.id   AF-A0A7S2J6Q3-F1
#
_cell.length_a   1.000
_cell.length_b   1.000
_cell.length_c   1.000
_cell.angle_alpha   90.00
_cell.angle_beta   90.00
_cell.angle_gamma   90.00
#
_symmetry.space_group_name_H-M   'P 1'
#
loop_
_entity.id
_entity.type
_entity.pdbx_description
1 polymer ?
#
loop_
_entity_poly.entity_id
_entity_poly.type
_entity_poly.pdbx_seq_one_letter_code
_entity_poly.pdbx_strand_id
1 'polypeptide(L)'
;GDSAVASGVAVQIASSKDATRLQCMCMGSNAEMGKQHVDTALKRISQPNGAPEVLLLTLEVPIDAMRTVARAAQRHGTCVCLKPAPLTPANVHHAFGLLDDGSISWLFVSDQEL
;
A
#
# COMPACT_ATOMS: atom_id res chain seq x y z
N GLY A 1 15.82 -6.08 -23.68
CA GLY A 1 15.39 -7.47 -23.44
C GLY A 1 14.54 -7.43 -22.20
N ASP A 2 13.28 -7.84 -22.31
CA ASP A 2 12.37 -7.92 -21.16
C ASP A 2 12.85 -9.06 -20.26
N SER A 3 13.54 -8.70 -19.19
CA SER A 3 13.62 -9.55 -18.02
C SER A 3 12.20 -9.59 -17.45
N ALA A 4 11.46 -10.67 -17.69
CA ALA A 4 10.17 -10.87 -17.05
C ALA A 4 10.39 -11.01 -15.53
N VAL A 5 10.23 -9.91 -14.80
CA VAL A 5 10.36 -9.90 -13.35
C VAL A 5 9.13 -10.58 -12.75
N ALA A 6 9.36 -11.60 -11.92
CA ALA A 6 8.29 -12.35 -11.30
C ALA A 6 7.44 -11.46 -10.38
N SER A 7 6.14 -11.76 -10.29
CA SER A 7 5.25 -11.12 -9.33
C SER A 7 5.73 -11.35 -7.89
N GLY A 8 5.41 -10.40 -7.01
CA GLY A 8 5.65 -10.58 -5.59
C GLY A 8 4.88 -11.78 -5.02
N VAL A 9 5.44 -12.43 -4.01
CA VAL A 9 4.84 -13.57 -3.31
C VAL A 9 4.96 -13.35 -1.80
N ALA A 10 3.86 -13.55 -1.08
CA ALA A 10 3.84 -13.65 0.36
C ALA A 10 3.56 -15.11 0.76
N VAL A 11 4.41 -15.69 1.60
CA VAL A 11 4.23 -17.03 2.17
C VAL A 11 3.93 -16.87 3.64
N GLN A 12 2.77 -17.38 4.06
CA GLN A 12 2.36 -17.42 5.46
C GLN A 12 2.40 -18.86 5.96
N ILE A 13 3.23 -19.12 6.96
CA ILE A 13 3.33 -20.41 7.64
C ILE A 13 2.69 -20.22 9.02
N ALA A 14 1.58 -20.89 9.25
CA ALA A 14 0.88 -20.89 10.53
C ALA A 14 1.01 -22.27 11.17
N SER A 15 1.43 -22.32 12.43
CA SER A 15 1.54 -23.56 13.20
C SER A 15 0.57 -23.51 14.38
N SER A 16 -0.34 -24.49 14.41
CA SER A 16 -1.31 -24.62 15.50
C SER A 16 -0.69 -25.18 16.78
N LYS A 17 0.50 -25.80 16.70
CA LYS A 17 1.15 -26.44 17.86
C LYS A 17 1.73 -25.44 18.85
N ASP A 18 2.21 -24.31 18.35
CA ASP A 18 2.92 -23.26 19.10
C ASP A 18 2.31 -21.88 18.87
N ALA A 19 1.17 -21.80 18.19
CA ALA A 19 0.48 -20.57 17.82
C ALA A 19 1.39 -19.54 17.10
N THR A 20 2.46 -20.00 16.43
CA THR A 20 3.34 -19.11 15.68
C THR A 20 2.82 -18.87 14.27
N ARG A 21 3.04 -17.64 13.81
CA ARG A 21 2.83 -17.22 12.42
C ARG A 21 4.13 -16.64 11.90
N LEU A 22 4.66 -17.25 10.84
CA LEU A 22 5.81 -16.73 10.10
C LEU A 22 5.32 -16.20 8.76
N GLN A 23 5.77 -15.00 8.41
CA GLN A 23 5.52 -14.40 7.12
C GLN A 23 6.86 -14.15 6.42
N CYS A 24 6.99 -14.68 5.20
CA CYS A 24 8.09 -14.37 4.30
C CYS A 24 7.52 -13.63 3.09
N MET A 25 8.16 -12.55 2.69
CA MET A 25 7.73 -11.76 1.54
C MET A 25 8.87 -11.57 0.56
N CYS A 26 8.59 -11.90 -0.69
CA CYS A 26 9.41 -11.57 -1.85
C CYS A 26 8.67 -10.51 -2.65
N MET A 27 9.22 -9.30 -2.74
CA MET A 27 8.52 -8.19 -3.38
C MET A 27 8.35 -8.36 -4.90
N GLY A 28 9.27 -9.06 -5.57
CA GLY A 28 9.24 -9.24 -7.02
C GLY A 28 9.10 -7.89 -7.74
N SER A 29 8.23 -7.84 -8.76
CA SER A 29 7.94 -6.61 -9.51
C SER A 29 7.26 -5.50 -8.70
N ASN A 30 6.74 -5.77 -7.49
CA ASN A 30 6.14 -4.72 -6.65
C ASN A 30 7.21 -3.71 -6.19
N ALA A 31 8.46 -4.17 -5.99
CA ALA A 31 9.58 -3.29 -5.67
C ALA A 31 9.95 -2.35 -6.84
N GLU A 32 9.55 -2.69 -8.06
CA GLU A 32 9.83 -1.92 -9.27
C GLU A 32 8.76 -0.87 -9.56
N MET A 33 7.86 -0.60 -8.60
CA MET A 33 6.88 0.47 -8.73
C MET A 33 7.59 1.84 -8.79
N GLY A 34 8.00 2.22 -9.99
CA GLY A 34 8.63 3.49 -10.29
C GLY A 34 7.67 4.57 -10.76
N LYS A 35 8.26 5.70 -11.17
CA LYS A 35 7.58 6.92 -11.61
C LYS A 35 6.46 6.66 -12.64
N GLN A 36 6.67 5.77 -13.62
CA GLN A 36 5.68 5.50 -14.67
C GLN A 36 4.35 4.94 -14.11
N HIS A 37 4.41 4.10 -13.07
CA HIS A 37 3.21 3.56 -12.42
C HIS A 37 2.45 4.67 -11.68
N VAL A 38 3.18 5.54 -10.99
CA VAL A 38 2.62 6.72 -10.33
C VAL A 38 1.97 7.65 -11.36
N ASP A 39 2.68 7.99 -12.44
CA ASP A 39 2.16 8.85 -13.52
C ASP A 39 0.87 8.26 -14.13
N THR A 40 0.81 6.94 -14.29
CA THR A 40 -0.37 6.25 -14.81
C THR A 40 -1.56 6.38 -13.85
N ALA A 41 -1.33 6.18 -12.54
CA ALA A 41 -2.35 6.35 -11.52
C ALA A 41 -2.84 7.82 -11.46
N LEU A 42 -1.92 8.78 -11.49
CA LEU A 42 -2.22 10.22 -11.50
C LEU A 42 -3.06 10.61 -12.71
N LYS A 43 -2.71 10.10 -13.90
CA LYS A 43 -3.48 10.33 -15.13
C LYS A 43 -4.91 9.81 -14.99
N ARG A 44 -5.10 8.63 -14.37
CA ARG A 44 -6.44 8.06 -14.16
C ARG A 44 -7.27 8.88 -13.19
N ILE A 45 -6.68 9.26 -12.05
CA ILE A 45 -7.34 10.09 -11.03
C ILE A 45 -7.77 11.45 -11.61
N SER A 46 -6.95 12.04 -12.48
CA SER A 46 -7.19 13.39 -13.02
C SER A 46 -8.23 13.43 -14.15
N GLN A 47 -8.71 12.28 -14.64
CA GLN A 47 -9.72 12.26 -15.71
C GLN A 47 -11.08 12.76 -15.20
N PRO A 48 -11.91 13.39 -16.06
CA PRO A 48 -13.31 13.65 -15.74
C PRO A 48 -14.00 12.33 -15.36
N ASN A 49 -14.55 12.25 -14.16
CA ASN A 49 -15.11 11.03 -13.55
C ASN A 49 -14.10 9.88 -13.33
N GLY A 50 -12.81 10.19 -13.31
CA GLY A 50 -11.73 9.22 -13.11
C GLY A 50 -11.30 9.05 -11.66
N ALA A 51 -11.56 10.04 -10.81
CA ALA A 51 -11.27 9.96 -9.38
C ALA A 51 -12.24 8.97 -8.71
N PRO A 52 -11.72 7.95 -8.00
CA PRO A 52 -12.57 7.03 -7.28
C PRO A 52 -13.16 7.69 -6.02
N GLU A 53 -14.29 7.20 -5.54
CA GLU A 53 -14.84 7.63 -4.24
C GLU A 53 -13.93 7.20 -3.08
N VAL A 54 -13.31 6.02 -3.21
CA VAL A 54 -12.38 5.44 -2.24
C VAL A 54 -11.12 4.94 -2.94
N LEU A 55 -9.95 5.32 -2.40
CA LEU A 55 -8.66 4.76 -2.76
C LEU A 55 -8.13 3.95 -1.57
N LEU A 56 -7.99 2.64 -1.76
CA LEU A 56 -7.41 1.75 -0.75
C LEU A 56 -5.91 1.54 -1.04
N LEU A 57 -5.07 1.79 -0.05
CA LEU A 57 -3.62 1.61 -0.08
C LEU A 57 -3.19 0.48 0.87
N THR A 58 -2.02 -0.11 0.61
CA THR A 58 -1.33 -1.07 1.48
C THR A 58 0.13 -0.69 1.65
N LEU A 59 0.86 -1.33 2.58
CA LEU A 59 2.29 -1.05 2.83
C LEU A 59 3.24 -1.87 1.93
N GLU A 60 2.74 -2.43 0.82
CA GLU A 60 3.49 -3.32 -0.07
C GLU A 60 4.10 -2.61 -1.28
N VAL A 61 4.04 -1.28 -1.31
CA VAL A 61 4.61 -0.44 -2.36
C VAL A 61 5.40 0.72 -1.72
N PRO A 62 6.31 1.38 -2.47
CA PRO A 62 7.09 2.48 -1.91
C PRO A 62 6.22 3.60 -1.32
N ILE A 63 6.51 4.02 -0.09
CA ILE A 63 5.73 5.01 0.67
C ILE A 63 5.60 6.34 -0.06
N ASP A 64 6.66 6.81 -0.73
CA ASP A 64 6.62 8.08 -1.45
C ASP A 64 5.71 8.04 -2.69
N ALA A 65 5.64 6.88 -3.36
CA ALA A 65 4.71 6.65 -4.44
C ALA A 65 3.26 6.70 -3.92
N MET A 66 2.98 6.03 -2.80
CA MET A 66 1.68 6.09 -2.13
C MET A 66 1.29 7.51 -1.77
N ARG A 67 2.16 8.27 -1.10
CA ARG A 67 1.90 9.67 -0.72
C ARG A 67 1.54 10.52 -1.93
N THR A 68 2.25 10.34 -3.02
CA THR A 68 2.01 11.10 -4.26
C THR A 68 0.62 10.81 -4.83
N VAL A 69 0.25 9.54 -4.93
CA VAL A 69 -1.08 9.12 -5.44
C VAL A 69 -2.19 9.55 -4.48
N ALA A 70 -1.99 9.37 -3.18
CA ALA A 70 -2.93 9.71 -2.13
C ALA A 70 -3.30 11.19 -2.14
N ARG A 71 -2.29 12.07 -2.11
CA ARG A 71 -2.48 13.53 -2.15
C ARG A 71 -3.17 13.99 -3.42
N ALA A 72 -2.88 13.35 -4.56
CA ALA A 72 -3.57 13.64 -5.80
C ALA A 72 -5.05 13.25 -5.71
N ALA A 73 -5.36 12.04 -5.24
CA ALA A 73 -6.73 11.57 -5.07
C ALA A 73 -7.55 12.47 -4.13
N GLN A 74 -6.98 12.88 -3.00
CA GLN A 74 -7.64 13.77 -2.05
C GLN A 74 -8.04 15.13 -2.64
N ARG A 75 -7.23 15.71 -3.54
CA ARG A 75 -7.58 16.95 -4.24
C ARG A 75 -8.83 16.83 -5.11
N HIS A 76 -9.22 15.60 -5.47
CA HIS A 76 -10.42 15.29 -6.21
C HIS A 76 -11.56 14.76 -5.33
N GLY A 77 -11.44 14.88 -4.00
CA GLY A 77 -12.48 14.46 -3.05
C GLY A 77 -12.51 12.95 -2.77
N THR A 78 -11.52 12.19 -3.23
CA THR A 78 -11.40 10.76 -2.92
C THR A 78 -11.11 10.55 -1.43
N CYS A 79 -11.85 9.64 -0.79
CA CYS A 79 -11.52 9.13 0.54
C CYS A 79 -10.33 8.17 0.44
N VAL A 80 -9.23 8.46 1.12
CA VAL A 80 -8.03 7.61 1.06
C VAL A 80 -7.92 6.76 2.32
N CYS A 81 -7.85 5.45 2.14
CA CYS A 81 -7.85 4.46 3.20
C CYS A 81 -6.55 3.67 3.17
N LEU A 82 -5.94 3.42 4.34
CA LEU A 82 -4.82 2.50 4.48
C LEU A 82 -5.28 1.22 5.15
N LYS A 83 -5.11 0.09 4.46
CA LYS A 83 -5.04 -1.24 5.08
C LYS A 83 -3.56 -1.55 5.32
N PRO A 84 -3.05 -1.45 6.55
CA PRO A 84 -1.63 -1.49 6.82
C PRO A 84 -1.06 -2.92 6.81
N ALA A 85 -1.59 -3.82 5.97
CA ALA A 85 -1.16 -5.22 5.90
C ALA A 85 0.05 -5.37 4.96
N PRO A 86 1.13 -6.08 5.38
CA PRO A 86 1.40 -6.50 6.75
C PRO A 86 1.85 -5.32 7.62
N LEU A 87 1.35 -5.26 8.86
CA LEU A 87 1.83 -4.32 9.85
C LEU A 87 2.89 -5.02 10.68
N THR A 88 4.08 -4.44 10.72
CA THR A 88 5.25 -4.99 11.41
C THR A 88 5.90 -3.88 12.22
N PRO A 89 6.70 -4.21 13.25
CA PRO A 89 7.49 -3.20 13.96
C PRO A 89 8.38 -2.37 13.03
N ALA A 90 8.80 -2.93 11.88
CA ALA A 90 9.65 -2.25 10.92
C ALA A 90 8.91 -1.18 10.10
N ASN A 91 7.61 -1.32 9.84
CA ASN A 91 6.85 -0.40 8.98
C ASN A 91 5.70 0.34 9.68
N VAL A 92 5.48 0.08 10.97
CA VAL A 92 4.42 0.74 11.77
C VAL A 92 4.52 2.27 11.76
N HIS A 93 5.74 2.81 11.80
CA HIS A 93 5.97 4.25 11.77
C HIS A 93 5.56 4.87 10.42
N HIS A 94 5.59 4.13 9.32
CA HIS A 94 5.09 4.61 8.03
C HIS A 94 3.56 4.71 8.03
N ALA A 95 2.85 3.74 8.61
CA ALA A 95 1.39 3.74 8.68
C ALA A 95 0.88 4.96 9.47
N PHE A 96 1.45 5.20 10.67
CA PHE A 96 1.11 6.36 11.48
C PHE A 96 1.58 7.67 10.84
N GLY A 97 2.77 7.70 10.22
CA GLY A 97 3.25 8.90 9.53
C GLY A 97 2.36 9.34 8.36
N LEU A 98 1.72 8.40 7.65
CA LEU A 98 0.74 8.70 6.60
C LEU A 98 -0.57 9.27 7.15
N LEU A 99 -0.97 8.82 8.35
CA LEU A 99 -2.13 9.35 9.05
C LEU A 99 -1.86 10.77 9.57
N ASP A 100 -0.71 10.96 10.21
CA ASP A 100 -0.30 12.23 10.82
C ASP A 100 -0.09 13.34 9.79
N ASP A 101 0.47 13.01 8.62
CA ASP A 101 0.71 13.98 7.54
C ASP A 101 -0.53 14.24 6.66
N GLY A 102 -1.66 13.60 6.99
CA GLY A 102 -2.94 13.75 6.31
C GLY A 102 -3.01 13.08 4.93
N SER A 103 -2.01 12.27 4.53
CA SER A 103 -2.04 11.55 3.25
C SER A 103 -3.15 10.50 3.22
N ILE A 104 -3.62 10.01 4.36
CA ILE A 104 -4.77 9.10 4.45
C ILE A 104 -5.86 9.68 5.35
N SER A 105 -7.11 9.33 5.06
CA SER A 105 -8.30 9.69 5.84
C SER A 105 -8.62 8.66 6.92
N TRP A 106 -8.35 7.37 6.65
CA TRP A 106 -8.66 6.27 7.56
C TRP A 106 -7.54 5.23 7.59
N LEU A 107 -7.26 4.72 8.78
CA LEU A 107 -6.36 3.59 9.01
C LEU A 107 -7.18 2.40 9.54
N PHE A 108 -7.20 1.30 8.78
CA PHE A 108 -7.93 0.08 9.14
C PHE A 108 -6.99 -0.92 9.80
N VAL A 109 -6.89 -0.90 11.13
CA VAL A 109 -6.13 -1.91 11.89
C VAL A 109 -7.10 -2.98 12.37
N SER A 110 -6.82 -4.26 12.07
CA SER A 110 -7.56 -5.37 12.66
C SER A 110 -6.87 -5.90 13.92
N ASP A 111 -7.65 -6.49 14.83
CA ASP A 111 -7.13 -7.14 16.05
C ASP A 111 -6.12 -8.27 15.75
N GLN A 112 -6.07 -8.76 14.51
CA GLN A 112 -5.12 -9.78 14.05
C GLN A 112 -3.78 -9.19 13.56
N GLU A 113 -3.67 -7.87 13.47
CA GLU A 113 -2.50 -7.11 13.02
C GLU A 113 -1.79 -6.37 14.17
N LEU A 114 -2.36 -6.40 15.40
CA LEU A 114 -1.80 -5.89 16.65
C LEU A 114 -1.29 -7.04 17.52
#